data_AF-A0A0W8DZ52-F1
#
_entry.id   AF-A0A0W8DZ52-F1
#
_cell.length_a   1.000
_cell.length_b   1.000
_cell.length_c   1.000
_cell.angle_alpha   90.00
_cell.angle_beta   90.00
_cell.angle_gamma   90.00
#
_symmetry.space_group_name_H-M   'P 1'
#
loop_
_entity.id
_entity.type
_entity.pdbx_description
1 polymer ?
#
loop_
_entity_poly.entity_id
_entity_poly.type
_entity_poly.pdbx_seq_one_letter_code
_entity_poly.pdbx_strand_id
1 'polypeptide(L)'
;MKKTVENDQLLQCLDELGSDDLKSAIKYALEIGDTELAQSLVPVGKCVLDYATGCSHVEVVNWLLDCGYLRLDAQLAVSAIENVALRGSLELLQQIFQLHSPLPDNHEHWAKAWGYAILAACTRGHVAIVQWLVEHHLRREACENISTYEPHSAPLALAAKEGHVAVMQYLFDQGLTDGSLLAMHNAIAKGQVSSVEWLLGHFSFDEYRKTGEAIDKSAEYGH
;
A
#
# COMPACT_ATOMS: atom_id res chain seq x y z
N MET A 1 20.43 -13.62 36.15
CA MET A 1 19.39 -14.09 37.08
C MET A 1 18.06 -13.38 36.85
N LYS A 2 17.97 -12.03 36.84
CA LYS A 2 16.69 -11.34 36.53
C LYS A 2 16.14 -11.64 35.11
N LYS A 3 16.97 -11.50 34.07
CA LYS A 3 16.60 -11.80 32.67
C LYS A 3 16.14 -13.25 32.44
N THR A 4 16.68 -14.19 33.20
CA THR A 4 16.36 -15.62 33.08
C THR A 4 15.00 -15.95 33.72
N VAL A 5 14.68 -15.31 34.84
CA VAL A 5 13.39 -15.47 35.53
C VAL A 5 12.25 -14.78 34.77
N GLU A 6 12.51 -13.63 34.14
CA GLU A 6 11.54 -12.97 33.25
C GLU A 6 11.25 -13.82 32.00
N ASN A 7 12.26 -14.46 31.42
CA ASN A 7 12.08 -15.39 30.28
C ASN A 7 11.27 -16.64 30.67
N ASP A 8 11.51 -17.22 31.85
CA ASP A 8 10.77 -18.40 32.30
C ASP A 8 9.29 -18.07 32.62
N GLN A 9 9.01 -16.87 33.12
CA GLN A 9 7.63 -16.39 33.33
C GLN A 9 6.92 -16.09 32.00
N LEU A 10 7.63 -15.50 31.04
CA LEU A 10 7.12 -15.30 29.67
C LEU A 10 6.80 -16.65 29.03
N LEU A 11 7.70 -17.63 29.09
CA LEU A 11 7.49 -18.98 28.55
C LEU A 11 6.28 -19.69 29.17
N GLN A 12 6.08 -19.56 30.49
CA GLN A 12 4.89 -20.10 31.15
C GLN A 12 3.59 -19.44 30.69
N CYS A 13 3.58 -18.12 30.48
CA CYS A 13 2.42 -17.43 29.92
C CYS A 13 2.19 -17.75 28.43
N LEU A 14 3.25 -18.11 27.69
CA LEU A 14 3.18 -18.47 26.27
C LEU A 14 2.64 -19.90 26.06
N ASP A 15 2.89 -20.82 27.00
CA ASP A 15 2.31 -22.17 26.99
C ASP A 15 0.78 -22.17 27.19
N GLU A 16 0.22 -21.09 27.75
CA GLU A 16 -1.23 -20.88 27.91
C GLU A 16 -1.90 -20.23 26.69
N LEU A 17 -1.11 -19.65 25.77
CA LEU A 17 -1.61 -19.04 24.54
C LEU A 17 -1.82 -20.10 23.46
N GLY A 18 -2.95 -20.04 22.75
CA GLY A 18 -3.18 -20.91 21.60
C GLY A 18 -2.08 -20.70 20.55
N SER A 19 -1.79 -21.73 19.74
CA SER A 19 -0.74 -21.65 18.69
C SER A 19 -0.96 -20.49 17.71
N ASP A 20 -2.20 -20.05 17.55
CA ASP A 20 -2.56 -18.92 16.68
C ASP A 20 -2.46 -17.56 17.37
N ASP A 21 -2.67 -17.50 18.69
CA ASP A 21 -2.43 -16.28 19.48
C ASP A 21 -0.95 -15.95 19.52
N LEU A 22 -0.10 -16.98 19.67
CA LEU A 22 1.35 -16.82 19.64
C LEU A 22 1.85 -16.31 18.29
N LYS A 23 1.39 -16.91 17.18
CA LYS A 23 1.68 -16.42 15.82
C LYS A 23 1.29 -14.95 15.65
N SER A 24 0.10 -14.59 16.14
CA SER A 24 -0.43 -13.24 16.04
C SER A 24 0.42 -12.25 16.85
N ALA A 25 0.89 -12.65 18.03
CA ALA A 25 1.78 -11.85 18.87
C ALA A 25 3.15 -11.62 18.21
N ILE A 26 3.77 -12.66 17.64
CA ILE A 26 5.04 -12.53 16.90
C ILE A 26 4.86 -11.59 15.70
N LYS A 27 3.80 -11.79 14.92
CA LYS A 27 3.50 -10.93 13.76
C LYS A 27 3.29 -9.47 14.18
N TYR A 28 2.57 -9.23 15.27
CA TYR A 28 2.36 -7.89 15.79
C TYR A 28 3.67 -7.24 16.25
N ALA A 29 4.53 -7.98 16.97
CA ALA A 29 5.84 -7.48 17.38
C ALA A 29 6.71 -7.08 16.17
N LEU A 30 6.70 -7.89 15.11
CA LEU A 30 7.37 -7.55 13.84
C LEU A 30 6.77 -6.30 13.19
N GLU A 31 5.44 -6.16 13.21
CA GLU A 31 4.74 -5.03 12.60
C GLU A 31 5.04 -3.69 13.26
N ILE A 32 5.28 -3.69 14.58
CA ILE A 32 5.72 -2.50 15.32
C ILE A 32 7.24 -2.31 15.33
N GLY A 33 8.00 -3.21 14.71
CA GLY A 33 9.46 -3.15 14.64
C GLY A 33 10.19 -3.67 15.89
N ASP A 34 9.48 -4.25 16.86
CA ASP A 34 10.08 -4.81 18.07
C ASP A 34 10.63 -6.22 17.77
N THR A 35 11.78 -6.24 17.10
CA THR A 35 12.44 -7.48 16.69
C THR A 35 12.98 -8.28 17.87
N GLU A 36 13.30 -7.64 18.99
CA GLU A 36 13.73 -8.32 20.22
C GLU A 36 12.56 -9.08 20.85
N LEU A 37 11.40 -8.43 20.99
CA LEU A 37 10.19 -9.08 21.45
C LEU A 37 9.80 -10.22 20.51
N ALA A 38 9.77 -9.96 19.20
CA ALA A 38 9.46 -10.99 18.21
C ALA A 38 10.37 -12.22 18.35
N GLN A 39 11.69 -12.02 18.49
CA GLN A 39 12.64 -13.11 18.68
C GLN A 39 12.42 -13.87 19.99
N SER A 40 12.06 -13.18 21.07
CA SER A 40 11.79 -13.82 22.38
C SER A 40 10.55 -14.71 22.37
N LEU A 41 9.56 -14.40 21.51
CA LEU A 41 8.30 -15.13 21.37
C LEU A 41 8.38 -16.33 20.41
N VAL A 42 9.45 -16.44 19.62
CA VAL A 42 9.57 -17.49 18.60
C VAL A 42 9.83 -18.86 19.25
N PRO A 43 9.05 -19.90 18.89
CA PRO A 43 9.30 -21.25 19.38
C PRO A 43 10.70 -21.76 19.01
N VAL A 44 11.30 -22.53 19.90
CA VAL A 44 12.64 -23.10 19.70
C VAL A 44 12.69 -23.87 18.37
N GLY A 45 13.69 -23.55 17.54
CA GLY A 45 13.90 -24.18 16.23
C GLY A 45 13.08 -23.58 15.08
N LYS A 46 12.33 -22.50 15.32
CA LYS A 46 11.66 -21.70 14.28
C LYS A 46 12.43 -20.42 13.98
N CYS A 47 12.28 -19.89 12.76
CA CYS A 47 12.85 -18.60 12.39
C CYS A 47 11.81 -17.51 12.58
N VAL A 48 12.21 -16.36 13.16
CA VAL A 48 11.30 -15.21 13.34
C VAL A 48 10.73 -14.69 12.01
N LEU A 49 11.52 -14.77 10.93
CA LEU A 49 11.10 -14.32 9.60
C LEU A 49 10.01 -15.19 8.98
N ASP A 50 9.82 -16.43 9.45
CA ASP A 50 8.71 -17.29 8.98
C ASP A 50 7.34 -16.72 9.37
N TYR A 51 7.30 -15.75 10.30
CA TYR A 51 6.11 -15.07 10.78
C TYR A 51 5.95 -13.65 10.18
N ALA A 52 6.89 -13.21 9.35
CA ALA A 52 6.92 -11.86 8.80
C ALA A 52 6.06 -11.68 7.54
N THR A 53 5.28 -12.70 7.15
CA THR A 53 4.41 -12.64 5.96
C THR A 53 3.38 -11.51 6.07
N GLY A 54 3.44 -10.59 5.11
CA GLY A 54 2.61 -9.39 5.07
C GLY A 54 3.00 -8.32 6.12
N CYS A 55 4.22 -8.38 6.67
CA CYS A 55 4.72 -7.34 7.54
C CYS A 55 5.02 -6.06 6.74
N SER A 56 4.58 -4.90 7.23
CA SER A 56 4.79 -3.61 6.57
C SER A 56 5.96 -2.80 7.13
N HIS A 57 6.63 -3.31 8.17
CA HIS A 57 7.73 -2.60 8.81
C HIS A 57 8.99 -2.64 7.93
N VAL A 58 9.51 -1.48 7.53
CA VAL A 58 10.61 -1.36 6.55
C VAL A 58 11.85 -2.13 6.98
N GLU A 59 12.21 -2.10 8.26
CA GLU A 59 13.38 -2.85 8.76
C GLU A 59 13.18 -4.37 8.66
N VAL A 60 11.95 -4.86 8.85
CA VAL A 60 11.64 -6.29 8.70
C VAL A 60 11.63 -6.68 7.23
N VAL A 61 11.11 -5.83 6.34
CA VAL A 61 11.16 -6.08 4.88
C VAL A 61 12.60 -6.04 4.36
N ASN A 62 13.43 -5.12 4.84
CA ASN A 62 14.87 -5.12 4.56
C ASN A 62 15.54 -6.40 5.09
N TRP A 63 15.17 -6.86 6.28
CA TRP A 63 15.70 -8.11 6.81
C TRP A 63 15.28 -9.32 5.95
N LEU A 64 14.03 -9.37 5.49
CA LEU A 64 13.56 -10.37 4.52
C LEU A 64 14.33 -10.29 3.20
N LEU A 65 14.65 -9.08 2.73
CA LEU A 65 15.45 -8.86 1.52
C LEU A 65 16.88 -9.39 1.70
N ASP A 66 17.56 -9.00 2.78
CA ASP A 66 18.94 -9.36 3.09
C ASP A 66 19.11 -10.88 3.27
N CYS A 67 18.12 -11.53 3.86
CA CYS A 67 18.07 -12.99 4.00
C CYS A 67 17.60 -13.71 2.72
N GLY A 68 17.26 -12.99 1.66
CA GLY A 68 16.87 -13.55 0.35
C GLY A 68 15.44 -14.11 0.29
N TYR A 69 14.62 -13.92 1.32
CA TYR A 69 13.23 -14.41 1.35
C TYR A 69 12.41 -13.81 0.21
N LEU A 70 12.54 -12.50 -0.04
CA LEU A 70 11.81 -11.82 -1.12
C LEU A 70 12.24 -12.30 -2.51
N ARG A 71 13.45 -12.85 -2.66
CA ARG A 71 13.91 -13.43 -3.93
C ARG A 71 13.35 -14.83 -4.16
N LEU A 72 13.23 -15.62 -3.09
CA LEU A 72 12.79 -17.01 -3.16
C LEU A 72 11.27 -17.16 -3.21
N ASP A 73 10.53 -16.20 -2.66
CA ASP A 73 9.08 -16.21 -2.60
C ASP A 73 8.48 -14.98 -3.31
N ALA A 74 7.99 -15.19 -4.53
CA ALA A 74 7.35 -14.15 -5.32
C ALA A 74 6.04 -13.65 -4.69
N GLN A 75 5.30 -14.50 -3.97
CA GLN A 75 4.06 -14.09 -3.32
C GLN A 75 4.35 -13.18 -2.13
N LEU A 76 5.40 -13.48 -1.37
CA LEU A 76 5.88 -12.62 -0.30
C LEU A 76 6.35 -11.27 -0.86
N ALA A 77 7.12 -11.27 -1.96
CA ALA A 77 7.54 -10.05 -2.65
C ALA A 77 6.34 -9.19 -3.08
N VAL A 78 5.35 -9.78 -3.75
CA VAL A 78 4.11 -9.11 -4.18
C VAL A 78 3.36 -8.51 -2.98
N SER A 79 3.28 -9.23 -1.86
CA SER A 79 2.61 -8.74 -0.64
C SER A 79 3.32 -7.56 0.04
N ALA A 80 4.62 -7.39 -0.22
CA ALA A 80 5.41 -6.30 0.32
C ALA A 80 5.28 -5.00 -0.50
N ILE A 81 4.99 -5.09 -1.80
CA ILE A 81 4.98 -3.95 -2.75
C ILE A 81 4.11 -2.80 -2.26
N GLU A 82 2.84 -3.07 -1.91
CA GLU A 82 1.91 -2.04 -1.43
C GLU A 82 2.42 -1.40 -0.14
N ASN A 83 2.88 -2.21 0.81
CA ASN A 83 3.38 -1.76 2.11
C ASN A 83 4.63 -0.87 1.97
N VAL A 84 5.57 -1.28 1.13
CA VAL A 84 6.79 -0.51 0.83
C VAL A 84 6.43 0.83 0.19
N ALA A 85 5.47 0.84 -0.75
CA ALA A 85 4.95 2.06 -1.35
C ALA A 85 4.27 2.97 -0.32
N LEU A 86 3.47 2.41 0.58
CA LEU A 86 2.80 3.15 1.68
C LEU A 86 3.82 3.85 2.60
N ARG A 87 4.95 3.21 2.87
CA ARG A 87 6.02 3.74 3.74
C ARG A 87 6.92 4.76 3.04
N GLY A 88 6.90 4.82 1.72
CA GLY A 88 7.68 5.80 0.95
C GLY A 88 9.10 5.35 0.61
N SER A 89 9.40 4.05 0.70
CA SER A 89 10.74 3.51 0.41
C SER A 89 10.89 3.15 -1.07
N LEU A 90 11.20 4.13 -1.91
CA LEU A 90 11.39 3.93 -3.36
C LEU A 90 12.53 2.94 -3.66
N GLU A 91 13.64 3.04 -2.92
CA GLU A 91 14.82 2.20 -3.11
C GLU A 91 14.48 0.72 -2.92
N LEU A 92 13.74 0.41 -1.85
CA LEU A 92 13.32 -0.95 -1.53
C LEU A 92 12.31 -1.47 -2.57
N LEU A 93 11.42 -0.62 -3.04
CA LEU A 93 10.46 -0.96 -4.10
C LEU A 93 11.18 -1.33 -5.41
N GLN A 94 12.18 -0.53 -5.79
CA GLN A 94 13.03 -0.77 -6.95
C GLN A 94 13.84 -2.06 -6.79
N GLN A 95 14.40 -2.33 -5.61
CA GLN A 95 15.14 -3.56 -5.34
C GLN A 95 14.26 -4.81 -5.46
N ILE A 96 13.06 -4.80 -4.85
CA ILE A 96 12.10 -5.91 -4.96
C ILE A 96 11.76 -6.18 -6.43
N PHE A 97 11.52 -5.14 -7.21
CA PHE A 97 11.21 -5.30 -8.63
C PHE A 97 12.39 -5.85 -9.44
N GLN A 98 13.61 -5.36 -9.17
CA GLN A 98 14.82 -5.85 -9.84
C GLN A 98 15.07 -7.34 -9.60
N LEU A 99 14.73 -7.87 -8.43
CA LEU A 99 14.86 -9.30 -8.12
C LEU A 99 13.99 -10.21 -8.99
N HIS A 100 12.86 -9.68 -9.47
CA HIS A 100 11.86 -10.42 -10.25
C HIS A 100 11.79 -9.92 -11.69
N SER A 101 12.86 -9.31 -12.21
CA SER A 101 12.96 -8.89 -13.60
C SER A 101 13.75 -9.92 -14.44
N PRO A 102 13.23 -10.40 -15.58
CA PRO A 102 11.90 -10.13 -16.12
C PRO A 102 10.79 -10.78 -15.30
N LEU A 103 9.60 -10.16 -15.31
CA LEU A 103 8.46 -10.65 -14.56
C LEU A 103 8.05 -12.06 -15.02
N PRO A 104 7.52 -12.91 -14.12
CA PRO A 104 6.97 -14.20 -14.49
C PRO A 104 5.84 -14.06 -15.51
N ASP A 105 5.63 -15.07 -16.37
CA ASP A 105 4.57 -15.04 -17.38
C ASP A 105 3.18 -14.79 -16.76
N ASN A 106 2.90 -15.35 -15.56
CA ASN A 106 1.69 -15.11 -14.79
C ASN A 106 1.85 -13.92 -13.80
N HIS A 107 1.98 -12.71 -14.33
CA HIS A 107 2.23 -11.49 -13.56
C HIS A 107 0.95 -10.74 -13.14
N GLU A 108 -0.23 -11.36 -13.23
CA GLU A 108 -1.50 -10.72 -12.83
C GLU A 108 -1.46 -10.20 -11.39
N HIS A 109 -0.90 -11.00 -10.46
CA HIS A 109 -0.72 -10.58 -9.06
C HIS A 109 0.26 -9.41 -8.91
N TRP A 110 1.28 -9.34 -9.77
CA TRP A 110 2.23 -8.22 -9.79
C TRP A 110 1.57 -6.95 -10.29
N ALA A 111 0.81 -7.00 -11.38
CA ALA A 111 0.09 -5.85 -11.90
C ALA A 111 -0.98 -5.34 -10.91
N LYS A 112 -1.66 -6.25 -10.21
CA LYS A 112 -2.60 -5.88 -9.15
C LYS A 112 -1.88 -5.19 -7.99
N ALA A 113 -0.78 -5.75 -7.50
CA ALA A 113 0.03 -5.12 -6.45
C ALA A 113 0.62 -3.77 -6.91
N TRP A 114 0.97 -3.64 -8.18
CA TRP A 114 1.39 -2.37 -8.79
C TRP A 114 0.30 -1.31 -8.71
N GLY A 115 -0.95 -1.68 -9.00
CA GLY A 115 -2.11 -0.81 -8.84
C GLY A 115 -2.28 -0.34 -7.41
N TYR A 116 -2.25 -1.26 -6.44
CA TYR A 116 -2.32 -0.91 -5.01
C TYR A 116 -1.15 -0.03 -4.56
N ALA A 117 0.06 -0.25 -5.08
CA ALA A 117 1.22 0.61 -4.82
C ALA A 117 1.00 2.04 -5.30
N ILE A 118 0.40 2.22 -6.49
CA ILE A 118 0.03 3.56 -7.01
C ILE A 118 -0.96 4.22 -6.05
N LEU A 119 -2.01 3.51 -5.65
CA LEU A 119 -3.02 4.05 -4.72
C LEU A 119 -2.43 4.42 -3.36
N ALA A 120 -1.59 3.55 -2.79
CA ALA A 120 -0.91 3.77 -1.53
C ALA A 120 0.03 5.00 -1.59
N ALA A 121 0.83 5.11 -2.65
CA ALA A 121 1.73 6.24 -2.88
C ALA A 121 0.95 7.55 -3.09
N CYS A 122 -0.18 7.52 -3.81
CA CYS A 122 -1.05 8.69 -3.98
C CYS A 122 -1.69 9.13 -2.67
N THR A 123 -2.15 8.18 -1.86
CA THR A 123 -2.74 8.44 -0.53
C THR A 123 -1.74 9.06 0.43
N ARG A 124 -0.45 8.71 0.30
CA ARG A 124 0.62 9.18 1.20
C ARG A 124 1.41 10.37 0.66
N GLY A 125 1.17 10.77 -0.59
CA GLY A 125 1.84 11.89 -1.21
C GLY A 125 3.27 11.61 -1.69
N HIS A 126 3.63 10.33 -1.88
CA HIS A 126 4.99 9.92 -2.27
C HIS A 126 5.23 10.14 -3.77
N VAL A 127 5.45 11.40 -4.17
CA VAL A 127 5.57 11.82 -5.58
C VAL A 127 6.58 10.98 -6.36
N ALA A 128 7.77 10.73 -5.81
CA ALA A 128 8.81 9.96 -6.50
C ALA A 128 8.40 8.50 -6.79
N ILE A 129 7.62 7.89 -5.90
CA ILE A 129 7.07 6.55 -6.10
C ILE A 129 5.97 6.57 -7.16
N VAL A 130 5.06 7.56 -7.09
CA VAL A 130 4.02 7.71 -8.13
C VAL A 130 4.65 7.88 -9.51
N GLN A 131 5.67 8.73 -9.63
CA GLN A 131 6.41 8.94 -10.88
C GLN A 131 6.99 7.64 -11.41
N TRP A 132 7.75 6.94 -10.58
CA TRP A 132 8.41 5.70 -10.96
C TRP A 132 7.39 4.60 -11.36
N LEU A 133 6.28 4.46 -10.61
CA LEU A 133 5.24 3.47 -10.91
C LEU A 133 4.46 3.78 -12.18
N VAL A 134 4.17 5.06 -12.45
CA VAL A 134 3.36 5.51 -13.61
C VAL A 134 4.18 5.50 -14.90
N GLU A 135 5.49 5.71 -14.84
CA GLU A 135 6.37 5.61 -16.01
C GLU A 135 6.67 4.17 -16.44
N HIS A 136 6.32 3.20 -15.60
CA HIS A 136 6.62 1.79 -15.82
C HIS A 136 5.65 1.11 -16.79
N HIS A 137 6.12 0.06 -17.48
CA HIS A 137 5.33 -0.65 -18.49
C HIS A 137 4.06 -1.33 -17.93
N LEU A 138 4.07 -1.66 -16.63
CA LEU A 138 2.89 -2.21 -15.93
C LEU A 138 1.77 -1.20 -15.69
N ARG A 139 2.00 0.11 -15.94
CA ARG A 139 1.01 1.17 -15.68
C ARG A 139 -0.37 0.84 -16.26
N ARG A 140 -0.44 0.42 -17.52
CA ARG A 140 -1.73 0.18 -18.21
C ARG A 140 -2.54 -0.91 -17.50
N GLU A 141 -1.93 -2.06 -17.29
CA GLU A 141 -2.57 -3.21 -16.63
C GLU A 141 -2.93 -2.88 -15.17
N ALA A 142 -2.07 -2.14 -14.46
CA ALA A 142 -2.35 -1.64 -13.12
C ALA A 142 -3.58 -0.72 -13.08
N CYS A 143 -3.70 0.22 -14.02
CA CYS A 143 -4.87 1.10 -14.13
C CYS A 143 -6.15 0.33 -14.46
N GLU A 144 -6.10 -0.64 -15.38
CA GLU A 144 -7.24 -1.51 -15.71
C GLU A 144 -7.71 -2.33 -14.49
N ASN A 145 -6.76 -2.85 -13.70
CA ASN A 145 -7.04 -3.56 -12.46
C ASN A 145 -7.71 -2.65 -11.40
N ILE A 146 -7.20 -1.43 -11.21
CA ILE A 146 -7.82 -0.46 -10.28
C ILE A 146 -9.26 -0.19 -10.71
N SER A 147 -9.51 0.12 -11.98
CA SER A 147 -10.86 0.40 -12.47
C SER A 147 -11.82 -0.78 -12.33
N THR A 148 -11.31 -2.01 -12.40
CA THR A 148 -12.12 -3.24 -12.32
C THR A 148 -12.44 -3.63 -10.88
N TYR A 149 -11.44 -3.64 -10.00
CA TYR A 149 -11.58 -4.18 -8.64
C TYR A 149 -11.82 -3.10 -7.59
N GLU A 150 -11.45 -1.85 -7.89
CA GLU A 150 -11.50 -0.72 -6.97
C GLU A 150 -12.10 0.52 -7.66
N PRO A 151 -13.32 0.45 -8.23
CA PRO A 151 -13.90 1.53 -9.04
C PRO A 151 -14.10 2.85 -8.28
N HIS A 152 -14.07 2.81 -6.95
CA HIS A 152 -14.17 3.97 -6.06
C HIS A 152 -12.81 4.46 -5.54
N SER A 153 -11.70 3.86 -5.99
CA SER A 153 -10.35 4.19 -5.54
C SER A 153 -9.54 4.72 -6.72
N ALA A 154 -9.84 5.96 -7.13
CA ALA A 154 -9.09 6.63 -8.19
C ALA A 154 -7.82 7.31 -7.63
N PRO A 155 -6.64 7.18 -8.27
CA PRO A 155 -5.39 7.80 -7.80
C PRO A 155 -5.52 9.30 -7.52
N LEU A 156 -6.13 10.05 -8.45
CA LEU A 156 -6.35 11.51 -8.30
C LEU A 156 -7.25 11.81 -7.10
N ALA A 157 -8.27 10.99 -6.85
CA ALA A 157 -9.21 11.19 -5.76
C ALA A 157 -8.60 10.93 -4.38
N LEU A 158 -7.70 9.94 -4.27
CA LEU A 158 -6.97 9.66 -3.03
C LEU A 158 -5.95 10.75 -2.73
N ALA A 159 -5.20 11.22 -3.73
CA ALA A 159 -4.28 12.34 -3.56
C ALA A 159 -5.02 13.63 -3.14
N ALA A 160 -6.17 13.91 -3.76
CA ALA A 160 -6.99 15.07 -3.43
C ALA A 160 -7.58 15.01 -2.02
N LYS A 161 -8.04 13.83 -1.59
CA LYS A 161 -8.57 13.56 -0.24
C LYS A 161 -7.56 13.92 0.86
N GLU A 162 -6.28 13.65 0.63
CA GLU A 162 -5.21 13.85 1.60
C GLU A 162 -4.40 15.15 1.36
N GLY A 163 -4.79 15.96 0.37
CA GLY A 163 -4.19 17.29 0.17
C GLY A 163 -2.91 17.30 -0.67
N HIS A 164 -2.59 16.21 -1.37
CA HIS A 164 -1.30 16.02 -2.06
C HIS A 164 -1.29 16.63 -3.47
N VAL A 165 -1.34 17.96 -3.55
CA VAL A 165 -1.40 18.72 -4.82
C VAL A 165 -0.26 18.38 -5.78
N ALA A 166 0.96 18.12 -5.29
CA ALA A 166 2.08 17.74 -6.17
C ALA A 166 1.86 16.40 -6.88
N VAL A 167 1.22 15.43 -6.21
CA VAL A 167 0.80 14.17 -6.84
C VAL A 167 -0.33 14.42 -7.82
N MET A 168 -1.32 15.24 -7.45
CA MET A 168 -2.46 15.59 -8.32
C MET A 168 -1.99 16.23 -9.63
N GLN A 169 -1.04 17.17 -9.54
CA GLN A 169 -0.44 17.80 -10.71
C GLN A 169 0.24 16.77 -11.61
N TYR A 170 1.08 15.91 -11.04
CA TYR A 170 1.76 14.89 -11.83
C TYR A 170 0.77 13.93 -12.52
N LEU A 171 -0.25 13.46 -11.79
CA LEU A 171 -1.28 12.59 -12.37
C LEU A 171 -2.02 13.27 -13.53
N PHE A 172 -2.36 14.55 -13.39
CA PHE A 172 -2.99 15.34 -14.44
C PHE A 172 -2.10 15.51 -15.66
N ASP A 173 -0.81 15.82 -15.47
CA ASP A 173 0.17 15.93 -16.55
C ASP A 173 0.32 14.60 -17.32
N GLN A 174 0.09 13.47 -16.64
CA GLN A 174 0.07 12.13 -17.24
C GLN A 174 -1.29 11.73 -17.83
N GLY A 175 -2.30 12.60 -17.81
CA GLY A 175 -3.66 12.34 -18.26
C GLY A 175 -4.45 11.36 -17.38
N LEU A 176 -4.00 11.09 -16.15
CA LEU A 176 -4.66 10.22 -15.19
C LEU A 176 -5.69 11.01 -14.37
N THR A 177 -6.74 11.45 -15.05
CA THR A 177 -7.78 12.33 -14.48
C THR A 177 -9.07 11.60 -14.07
N ASP A 178 -9.08 10.27 -14.15
CA ASP A 178 -10.22 9.46 -13.75
C ASP A 178 -10.60 9.72 -12.29
N GLY A 179 -11.91 9.80 -12.03
CA GLY A 179 -12.43 10.10 -10.71
C GLY A 179 -12.26 11.56 -10.26
N SER A 180 -12.08 12.52 -11.17
CA SER A 180 -11.99 13.96 -10.84
C SER A 180 -13.18 14.48 -10.01
N LEU A 181 -14.39 13.98 -10.24
CA LEU A 181 -15.56 14.30 -9.40
C LEU A 181 -15.43 13.73 -7.99
N LEU A 182 -14.98 12.47 -7.88
CA LEU A 182 -14.70 11.86 -6.57
C LEU A 182 -13.58 12.60 -5.85
N ALA A 183 -12.58 13.09 -6.59
CA ALA A 183 -11.51 13.93 -6.06
C ALA A 183 -12.05 15.22 -5.45
N MET A 184 -12.97 15.90 -6.15
CA MET A 184 -13.64 17.10 -5.63
C MET A 184 -14.45 16.79 -4.36
N HIS A 185 -15.29 15.75 -4.39
CA HIS A 185 -16.07 15.35 -3.22
C HIS A 185 -15.18 15.01 -2.01
N ASN A 186 -14.13 14.21 -2.22
CA ASN A 186 -13.22 13.82 -1.14
C ASN A 186 -12.44 15.01 -0.58
N ALA A 187 -11.95 15.91 -1.44
CA ALA A 187 -11.24 17.11 -1.02
C ALA A 187 -12.14 18.02 -0.18
N ILE A 188 -13.39 18.24 -0.59
CA ILE A 188 -14.38 19.02 0.18
C ILE A 188 -14.69 18.33 1.51
N ALA A 189 -14.99 17.02 1.47
CA ALA A 189 -15.35 16.26 2.67
C ALA A 189 -14.23 16.23 3.72
N LYS A 190 -12.97 16.27 3.28
CA LYS A 190 -11.79 16.35 4.16
C LYS A 190 -11.32 17.77 4.47
N GLY A 191 -11.94 18.80 3.88
CA GLY A 191 -11.54 20.19 4.06
C GLY A 191 -10.20 20.56 3.43
N GLN A 192 -9.77 19.84 2.38
CA GLN A 192 -8.50 20.07 1.69
C GLN A 192 -8.60 21.26 0.72
N VAL A 193 -8.51 22.48 1.24
CA VAL A 193 -8.67 23.72 0.47
C VAL A 193 -7.75 23.77 -0.74
N SER A 194 -6.46 23.45 -0.58
CA SER A 194 -5.49 23.48 -1.68
C SER A 194 -5.85 22.50 -2.82
N SER A 195 -6.39 21.32 -2.49
CA SER A 195 -6.88 20.38 -3.49
C SER A 195 -8.11 20.93 -4.22
N VAL A 196 -9.04 21.56 -3.51
CA VAL A 196 -10.25 22.17 -4.11
C VAL A 196 -9.87 23.31 -5.05
N GLU A 197 -9.01 24.23 -4.60
CA GLU A 197 -8.53 25.34 -5.43
C GLU A 197 -7.81 24.83 -6.68
N TRP A 198 -6.96 23.82 -6.52
CA TRP A 198 -6.27 23.20 -7.64
C TRP A 198 -7.26 22.56 -8.62
N LEU A 199 -8.24 21.79 -8.13
CA LEU A 199 -9.25 21.13 -8.96
C LEU A 199 -10.12 22.14 -9.74
N LEU A 200 -10.56 23.23 -9.10
CA LEU A 200 -11.30 24.31 -9.76
C LEU A 200 -10.49 25.05 -10.83
N GLY A 201 -9.17 25.07 -10.68
CA GLY A 201 -8.26 25.67 -11.67
C GLY A 201 -7.97 24.79 -12.88
N HIS A 202 -8.14 23.47 -12.77
CA HIS A 202 -7.72 22.51 -13.80
C HIS A 202 -8.89 21.80 -14.52
N PHE A 203 -10.08 21.80 -13.93
CA PHE A 203 -11.28 21.19 -14.51
C PHE A 203 -12.39 22.21 -14.67
N SER A 204 -13.15 22.09 -15.76
CA SER A 204 -14.24 23.02 -16.04
C SER A 204 -15.44 22.78 -15.13
N PHE A 205 -16.17 23.85 -14.82
CA PHE A 205 -17.40 23.74 -14.02
C PHE A 205 -18.47 22.86 -14.71
N ASP A 206 -18.49 22.83 -16.05
CA ASP A 206 -19.41 21.98 -16.82
C ASP A 206 -19.11 20.49 -16.68
N GLU A 207 -17.85 20.10 -16.53
CA GLU A 207 -17.47 18.71 -16.20
C GLU A 207 -18.03 18.32 -14.83
N TYR A 208 -17.93 19.18 -13.82
CA TYR A 208 -18.51 18.89 -12.50
C TYR A 208 -20.04 18.85 -12.50
N ARG A 209 -20.69 19.75 -13.27
CA ARG A 209 -22.15 19.82 -13.36
C ARG A 209 -22.77 18.61 -14.08
N LYS A 210 -22.26 18.27 -15.26
CA LYS A 210 -22.78 17.13 -16.06
C LYS A 210 -22.60 15.81 -15.33
N THR A 211 -21.53 15.69 -14.54
CA THR A 211 -21.20 14.47 -13.83
C THR A 211 -21.96 14.36 -12.50
N GLY A 212 -22.22 15.48 -11.81
CA GLY A 212 -23.14 15.52 -10.66
C GLY A 212 -24.57 15.11 -11.03
N GLU A 213 -25.09 15.63 -12.14
CA GLU A 213 -26.40 15.21 -12.69
C GLU A 213 -26.45 13.73 -13.09
N ALA A 214 -25.31 13.15 -13.51
CA ALA A 214 -25.22 11.72 -13.83
C ALA A 214 -25.25 10.84 -12.56
N ILE A 215 -24.58 11.26 -11.48
CA ILE A 215 -24.62 10.56 -10.18
C ILE A 215 -26.00 10.66 -9.54
N ASP A 216 -26.64 11.83 -9.55
CA ASP A 216 -27.99 12.01 -9.02
C ASP A 216 -29.00 11.13 -9.77
N LYS A 217 -28.87 11.02 -11.10
CA LYS A 217 -29.68 10.08 -11.90
C LYS A 217 -29.37 8.62 -11.58
N SER A 218 -28.10 8.24 -11.41
CA SER A 218 -27.75 6.86 -11.03
C SER A 218 -28.24 6.49 -9.62
N ALA A 219 -28.31 7.44 -8.69
CA ALA A 219 -28.90 7.25 -7.36
C ALA A 219 -30.43 7.12 -7.41
N GLU A 220 -31.11 7.77 -8.35
CA GLU A 220 -32.55 7.61 -8.60
C GLU A 220 -32.90 6.26 -9.24
N TYR A 221 -31.98 5.63 -9.98
CA TYR A 221 -32.19 4.34 -10.67
C TYR A 221 -31.56 3.12 -9.96
N GLY A 222 -31.37 3.19 -8.64
CA GLY A 222 -30.68 2.21 -7.81
C GLY A 222 -30.68 0.74 -8.29
N HIS A 223 -29.48 0.24 -8.58
CA HIS A 223 -29.10 -1.18 -8.61
C HIS A 223 -27.94 -1.38 -7.64
#